data_AF-A0A151JI06-F1
#
_entry.id   AF-A0A151JI06-F1
#
_cell.length_a   1.000
_cell.length_b   1.000
_cell.length_c   1.000
_cell.angle_alpha   90.00
_cell.angle_beta   90.00
_cell.angle_gamma   90.00
#
_symmetry.space_group_name_H-M   'P 1'
#
loop_
_entity.id
_entity.type
_entity.pdbx_description
1 polymer ?
#
loop_
_entity_poly.entity_id
_entity_poly.type
_entity_poly.pdbx_seq_one_letter_code
_entity_poly.pdbx_strand_id
1 'polypeptide(L)'
;MPALQQKLLNDVAEKQWKFLTNRNYLLLVQRFADEKVKAHLPKWNRLAMQHAKQSKPSQVVELYAAFADGQHSTLFLALVKDADGKHFHQVGGVFRLGYGLVDSYFSPNIDRHHFQHMVETIKGEVGAIPCDPLLLRHLFPWALHEQQASPERMSVDTLQILALLPNAWSEPQAFNIDHIAEICHFETQEPDWRDNERKVSKMLLNTPMLKTWLVHDIDPTLIKARQVRDHCYLAQPQRYIEALSHAALLAHFSLLPPNLLIAPANSYLACAFLLQEGGLGRKTFPLFDWLAEESLHESQQDQQLDKIFSELAEPTGYVLKVQLMESKPKVWRRFTVSSSIDMHSLHNLLQDVMGWDNYHGYTFLTQLGNIDNSPESPLPADDLPLMAVLRNEGDSMGYVYDFGDHWQHTVVLEKINKRDCWQPKVTAGNGACPPEDCGGIWGYNALLEAAAKAQPSQEEQEQLEWYGMEDGWDAKAFDKNEVNELLGL
;
A
#
# COMPACT_ATOMS: atom_id res chain seq x y z
N MET A 1 -3.79 -28.21 -15.42
CA MET A 1 -5.25 -28.01 -15.26
C MET A 1 -6.03 -29.22 -14.71
N PRO A 2 -5.71 -30.52 -14.97
CA PRO A 2 -6.48 -31.65 -14.41
C PRO A 2 -6.34 -31.85 -12.89
N ALA A 3 -5.22 -31.43 -12.30
CA ALA A 3 -4.90 -31.71 -10.90
C ALA A 3 -5.80 -30.99 -9.88
N LEU A 4 -6.44 -29.88 -10.27
CA LEU A 4 -7.15 -29.01 -9.35
C LEU A 4 -8.62 -29.42 -9.16
N GLN A 5 -9.31 -29.80 -10.24
CA GLN A 5 -10.67 -30.38 -10.17
C GLN A 5 -10.68 -31.68 -9.34
N GLN A 6 -9.58 -32.43 -9.37
CA GLN A 6 -9.37 -33.62 -8.53
C GLN A 6 -9.21 -33.26 -7.05
N LYS A 7 -8.47 -32.20 -6.73
CA LYS A 7 -8.27 -31.72 -5.36
C LYS A 7 -9.61 -31.34 -4.72
N LEU A 8 -10.49 -30.68 -5.47
CA LEU A 8 -11.83 -30.27 -5.01
C LEU A 8 -12.71 -31.45 -4.53
N LEU A 9 -12.67 -32.60 -5.21
CA LEU A 9 -13.41 -33.80 -4.76
C LEU A 9 -12.77 -34.45 -3.52
N ASN A 10 -11.45 -34.47 -3.46
CA ASN A 10 -10.69 -35.10 -2.37
C ASN A 10 -10.76 -34.28 -1.07
N ASP A 11 -11.03 -32.98 -1.15
CA ASP A 11 -11.13 -32.09 0.00
C ASP A 11 -12.47 -32.25 0.76
N VAL A 12 -13.46 -32.97 0.20
CA VAL A 12 -14.76 -33.22 0.83
C VAL A 12 -14.69 -34.31 1.90
N ALA A 13 -15.29 -34.06 3.07
CA ALA A 13 -15.34 -35.06 4.15
C ALA A 13 -16.22 -36.29 3.80
N GLU A 14 -15.74 -37.50 4.11
CA GLU A 14 -16.40 -38.78 3.81
C GLU A 14 -17.88 -38.83 4.25
N LYS A 15 -18.17 -38.32 5.46
CA LYS A 15 -19.53 -38.30 6.02
C LYS A 15 -20.56 -37.56 5.17
N GLN A 16 -20.14 -36.58 4.37
CA GLN A 16 -21.04 -35.76 3.56
C GLN A 16 -21.54 -36.52 2.30
N TRP A 17 -20.80 -37.54 1.86
CA TRP A 17 -21.19 -38.33 0.68
C TRP A 17 -22.42 -39.23 0.93
N LYS A 18 -22.69 -39.58 2.20
CA LYS A 18 -23.75 -40.53 2.60
C LYS A 18 -25.16 -40.10 2.17
N PHE A 19 -25.39 -38.81 2.00
CA PHE A 19 -26.72 -38.24 1.76
C PHE A 19 -26.96 -37.85 0.29
N LEU A 20 -26.01 -38.16 -0.60
CA LEU A 20 -26.14 -37.85 -2.02
C LEU A 20 -27.09 -38.81 -2.73
N THR A 21 -27.97 -38.25 -3.56
CA THR A 21 -28.71 -39.04 -4.53
C THR A 21 -27.76 -39.58 -5.60
N ASN A 22 -28.09 -40.75 -6.18
CA ASN A 22 -27.30 -41.34 -7.26
C ASN A 22 -27.11 -40.37 -8.45
N ARG A 23 -28.11 -39.53 -8.73
CA ARG A 23 -28.04 -38.50 -9.77
C ARG A 23 -26.99 -37.44 -9.45
N ASN A 24 -27.02 -36.88 -8.24
CA ASN A 24 -26.07 -35.84 -7.83
C ASN A 24 -24.64 -36.39 -7.76
N TYR A 25 -24.49 -37.62 -7.27
CA TYR A 25 -23.20 -38.32 -7.28
C TYR A 25 -22.63 -38.44 -8.70
N LEU A 26 -23.42 -38.88 -9.67
CA LEU A 26 -22.97 -39.00 -11.06
C LEU A 26 -22.65 -37.66 -11.70
N LEU A 27 -23.37 -36.59 -11.36
CA LEU A 27 -23.07 -35.23 -11.84
C LEU A 27 -21.73 -34.71 -11.32
N LEU A 28 -21.45 -34.91 -10.03
CA LEU A 28 -20.17 -34.53 -9.43
C LEU A 28 -19.01 -35.31 -10.05
N VAL A 29 -19.18 -36.62 -10.24
CA VAL A 29 -18.17 -37.48 -10.88
C VAL A 29 -17.98 -37.12 -12.36
N GLN A 30 -19.06 -36.80 -13.07
CA GLN A 30 -18.97 -36.35 -14.46
C GLN A 30 -18.16 -35.07 -14.60
N ARG A 31 -18.36 -34.11 -13.68
CA ARG A 31 -17.74 -32.79 -13.75
C ARG A 31 -16.33 -32.71 -13.19
N PHE A 32 -16.07 -33.34 -12.04
CA PHE A 32 -14.84 -33.11 -11.29
C PHE A 32 -13.90 -34.34 -11.22
N ALA A 33 -14.37 -35.56 -11.52
CA ALA A 33 -13.54 -36.76 -11.36
C ALA A 33 -12.55 -36.97 -12.51
N ASP A 34 -11.41 -37.57 -12.18
CA ASP A 34 -10.42 -38.07 -13.16
C ASP A 34 -11.03 -39.17 -14.04
N GLU A 35 -10.60 -39.22 -15.30
CA GLU A 35 -10.86 -40.32 -16.22
C GLU A 35 -10.50 -41.70 -15.65
N LYS A 36 -9.46 -41.78 -14.80
CA LYS A 36 -9.11 -43.00 -14.05
C LYS A 36 -10.22 -43.45 -13.11
N VAL A 37 -10.85 -42.53 -12.38
CA VAL A 37 -11.98 -42.83 -11.48
C VAL A 37 -13.21 -43.21 -12.29
N LYS A 38 -13.48 -42.49 -13.39
CA LYS A 38 -14.58 -42.79 -14.30
C LYS A 38 -14.45 -44.19 -14.91
N ALA A 39 -13.23 -44.68 -15.17
CA ALA A 39 -12.99 -46.02 -15.70
C ALA A 39 -13.44 -47.15 -14.75
N HIS A 40 -13.45 -46.92 -13.43
CA HIS A 40 -13.90 -47.87 -12.42
C HIS A 40 -15.42 -47.86 -12.19
N LEU A 41 -16.16 -46.94 -12.79
CA LEU A 41 -17.62 -46.93 -12.68
C LEU A 41 -18.25 -48.15 -13.38
N PRO A 42 -19.35 -48.70 -12.80
CA PRO A 42 -20.17 -49.70 -13.46
C PRO A 42 -20.51 -49.31 -14.90
N LYS A 43 -20.54 -50.29 -15.80
CA LYS A 43 -20.76 -50.06 -17.24
C LYS A 43 -22.00 -49.19 -17.52
N TRP A 44 -23.09 -49.40 -16.78
CA TRP A 44 -24.32 -48.61 -16.95
C TRP A 44 -24.15 -47.14 -16.54
N ASN A 45 -23.34 -46.84 -15.51
CA ASN A 45 -23.00 -45.46 -15.12
C ASN A 45 -22.18 -44.77 -16.21
N ARG A 46 -21.19 -45.47 -16.77
CA ARG A 46 -20.39 -44.93 -17.88
C ARG A 46 -21.24 -44.66 -19.12
N LEU A 47 -22.16 -45.56 -19.46
CA LEU A 47 -23.10 -45.37 -20.56
C LEU A 47 -24.08 -44.22 -20.29
N ALA A 48 -24.61 -44.13 -19.06
CA ALA A 48 -25.48 -43.02 -18.66
C ALA A 48 -24.76 -41.67 -18.77
N MET A 49 -23.48 -41.59 -18.38
CA MET A 49 -22.66 -40.37 -18.52
C MET A 49 -22.30 -40.05 -19.97
N GLN A 50 -21.99 -41.06 -20.81
CA GLN A 50 -21.69 -40.87 -22.23
C GLN A 50 -22.89 -40.38 -23.05
N HIS A 51 -24.10 -40.80 -22.66
CA HIS A 51 -25.35 -40.41 -23.30
C HIS A 51 -26.07 -39.25 -22.58
N ALA A 52 -25.58 -38.83 -21.41
CA ALA A 52 -25.99 -37.59 -20.78
C ALA A 52 -25.55 -36.46 -21.72
N LYS A 53 -26.51 -35.91 -22.47
CA LYS A 53 -26.30 -34.64 -23.17
C LYS A 53 -25.75 -33.67 -22.13
N GLN A 54 -24.64 -33.02 -22.45
CA GLN A 54 -24.06 -31.98 -21.60
C GLN A 54 -25.20 -30.99 -21.32
N SER A 55 -25.74 -31.03 -20.10
CA SER A 55 -26.85 -30.15 -19.76
C SER A 55 -26.31 -28.74 -19.93
N LYS A 56 -27.08 -27.86 -20.58
CA LYS A 56 -26.68 -26.46 -20.60
C LYS A 56 -26.50 -26.03 -19.13
N PRO A 57 -25.55 -25.13 -18.83
CA PRO A 57 -25.40 -24.66 -17.48
C PRO A 57 -26.71 -23.99 -17.04
N SER A 58 -27.06 -24.21 -15.77
CA SER A 58 -28.14 -23.48 -15.13
C SER A 58 -27.79 -22.01 -15.04
N GLN A 59 -28.81 -21.15 -15.03
CA GLN A 59 -28.63 -19.70 -14.97
C GLN A 59 -28.99 -19.21 -13.58
N VAL A 60 -28.10 -18.40 -12.98
CA VAL A 60 -28.48 -17.59 -11.82
C VAL A 60 -29.46 -16.54 -12.32
N VAL A 61 -30.70 -16.58 -11.80
CA VAL A 61 -31.78 -15.68 -12.22
C VAL A 61 -32.08 -14.61 -11.17
N GLU A 62 -31.81 -14.90 -9.91
CA GLU A 62 -31.86 -13.92 -8.83
C GLU A 62 -30.66 -14.15 -7.91
N LEU A 63 -30.07 -13.08 -7.40
CA LEU A 63 -29.00 -13.11 -6.42
C LEU A 63 -29.27 -12.07 -5.35
N TYR A 64 -29.06 -12.45 -4.10
CA TYR A 64 -29.13 -11.58 -2.94
C TYR A 64 -27.86 -11.75 -2.11
N ALA A 65 -27.36 -10.66 -1.53
CA ALA A 65 -26.26 -10.67 -0.58
C ALA A 65 -26.70 -10.06 0.76
N ALA A 66 -26.17 -10.58 1.86
CA ALA A 66 -26.48 -10.19 3.22
C ALA A 66 -25.22 -10.24 4.10
N PHE A 67 -25.15 -9.40 5.12
CA PHE A 67 -23.95 -9.24 5.95
C PHE A 67 -24.26 -9.86 7.30
N ALA A 68 -23.73 -11.08 7.50
CA ALA A 68 -24.12 -11.91 8.62
C ALA A 68 -23.52 -11.44 9.96
N ASP A 69 -22.31 -10.88 9.95
CA ASP A 69 -21.56 -10.59 11.18
C ASP A 69 -20.74 -9.28 11.19
N GLY A 70 -20.61 -8.58 10.05
CA GLY A 70 -19.75 -7.39 9.93
C GLY A 70 -18.25 -7.68 10.08
N GLN A 71 -17.84 -8.96 10.11
CA GLN A 71 -16.49 -9.44 10.38
C GLN A 71 -15.87 -10.13 9.16
N HIS A 72 -15.91 -9.47 8.00
CA HIS A 72 -15.27 -9.98 6.77
C HIS A 72 -16.01 -11.14 6.09
N SER A 73 -17.32 -11.28 6.34
CA SER A 73 -18.15 -12.31 5.71
C SER A 73 -19.36 -11.71 4.97
N THR A 74 -19.72 -12.33 3.85
CA THR A 74 -20.92 -12.00 3.08
C THR A 74 -21.70 -13.27 2.78
N LEU A 75 -22.92 -13.36 3.31
CA LEU A 75 -23.89 -14.36 2.90
C LEU A 75 -24.41 -14.03 1.50
N PHE A 76 -24.45 -15.01 0.59
CA PHE A 76 -25.19 -14.90 -0.66
C PHE A 76 -26.32 -15.93 -0.70
N LEU A 77 -27.39 -15.58 -1.40
CA LEU A 77 -28.54 -16.41 -1.68
C LEU A 77 -28.96 -16.21 -3.13
N ALA A 78 -28.93 -17.26 -3.94
CA ALA A 78 -29.27 -17.21 -5.34
C ALA A 78 -30.37 -18.20 -5.71
N LEU A 79 -31.23 -17.77 -6.64
CA LEU A 79 -32.17 -18.62 -7.34
C LEU A 79 -31.54 -19.02 -8.67
N VAL A 80 -31.44 -20.32 -8.89
CA VAL A 80 -30.84 -20.91 -10.07
C VAL A 80 -31.91 -21.63 -10.87
N LYS A 81 -32.04 -21.29 -12.15
CA LYS A 81 -32.99 -21.89 -13.07
C LYS A 81 -32.29 -22.96 -13.90
N ASP A 82 -32.84 -24.17 -13.90
CA ASP A 82 -32.32 -25.29 -14.69
C ASP A 82 -32.36 -24.98 -16.19
N ALA A 83 -31.53 -25.64 -16.97
CA ALA A 83 -31.37 -25.43 -18.41
C ALA A 83 -32.65 -25.66 -19.22
N ASP A 84 -33.50 -26.60 -18.78
CA ASP A 84 -34.79 -26.89 -19.38
C ASP A 84 -35.85 -25.82 -19.02
N GLY A 85 -35.51 -24.92 -18.10
CA GLY A 85 -36.33 -23.81 -17.64
C GLY A 85 -37.53 -24.19 -16.76
N LYS A 86 -37.67 -25.48 -16.41
CA LYS A 86 -38.83 -26.03 -15.70
C LYS A 86 -38.68 -26.09 -14.18
N HIS A 87 -37.46 -26.14 -13.67
CA HIS A 87 -37.18 -26.30 -12.24
C HIS A 87 -36.30 -25.16 -11.73
N PHE A 88 -36.49 -24.81 -10.47
CA PHE A 88 -35.67 -23.86 -9.75
C PHE A 88 -34.92 -24.56 -8.62
N HIS A 89 -33.73 -24.06 -8.34
CA HIS A 89 -32.87 -24.49 -7.26
C HIS A 89 -32.47 -23.28 -6.44
N GLN A 90 -32.35 -23.48 -5.13
CA GLN A 90 -31.82 -22.48 -4.22
C GLN A 90 -30.37 -22.83 -3.91
N VAL A 91 -29.51 -21.82 -4.01
CA VAL A 91 -28.11 -21.93 -3.63
C VAL A 91 -27.79 -20.82 -2.65
N GLY A 92 -26.95 -21.07 -1.67
CA GLY A 92 -26.44 -20.02 -0.81
C GLY A 92 -25.16 -20.44 -0.13
N GLY A 93 -24.57 -19.50 0.58
CA GLY A 93 -23.35 -19.73 1.33
C GLY A 93 -22.72 -18.42 1.78
N VAL A 94 -21.60 -18.51 2.47
CA VAL A 94 -20.91 -17.35 3.03
C VAL A 94 -19.56 -17.21 2.35
N PHE A 95 -19.31 -16.10 1.68
CA PHE A 95 -17.96 -15.71 1.28
C PHE A 95 -17.25 -15.13 2.49
N ARG A 96 -16.10 -15.69 2.84
CA ARG A 96 -15.27 -15.21 3.95
C ARG A 96 -13.87 -14.88 3.43
N LEU A 97 -13.44 -13.66 3.70
CA LEU A 97 -12.13 -13.17 3.25
C LEU A 97 -11.00 -14.03 3.86
N GLY A 98 -10.03 -14.42 3.03
CA GLY A 98 -8.93 -15.33 3.41
C GLY A 98 -9.30 -16.80 3.59
N TYR A 99 -10.59 -17.15 3.52
CA TYR A 99 -11.08 -18.52 3.69
C TYR A 99 -11.85 -19.05 2.48
N GLY A 100 -12.27 -18.17 1.56
CA GLY A 100 -12.98 -18.54 0.34
C GLY A 100 -14.49 -18.63 0.55
N LEU A 101 -15.07 -19.76 0.17
CA LEU A 101 -16.50 -19.99 0.30
C LEU A 101 -16.78 -21.02 1.40
N VAL A 102 -17.41 -20.55 2.47
CA VAL A 102 -17.72 -21.31 3.68
C VAL A 102 -19.24 -21.49 3.84
N ASP A 103 -19.65 -22.53 4.56
CA ASP A 103 -21.05 -22.80 4.93
C ASP A 103 -22.07 -22.69 3.77
N SER A 104 -21.74 -23.32 2.63
CA SER A 104 -22.66 -23.38 1.49
C SER A 104 -23.82 -24.34 1.72
N TYR A 105 -24.94 -24.06 1.07
CA TYR A 105 -26.08 -24.97 1.04
C TYR A 105 -26.75 -25.01 -0.34
N PHE A 106 -27.31 -26.18 -0.65
CA PHE A 106 -28.02 -26.43 -1.91
C PHE A 106 -29.40 -27.04 -1.64
N SER A 107 -30.45 -26.45 -2.22
CA SER A 107 -31.82 -27.00 -2.15
C SER A 107 -32.41 -27.18 -3.55
N PRO A 108 -32.62 -28.42 -4.02
CA PRO A 108 -33.12 -28.67 -5.37
C PRO A 108 -34.65 -28.59 -5.48
N ASN A 109 -35.13 -28.26 -6.69
CA ASN A 109 -36.56 -28.33 -7.06
C ASN A 109 -37.48 -27.55 -6.11
N ILE A 110 -37.04 -26.35 -5.76
CA ILE A 110 -37.82 -25.47 -4.90
C ILE A 110 -38.89 -24.73 -5.71
N ASP A 111 -39.97 -24.37 -5.02
CA ASP A 111 -40.91 -23.39 -5.54
C ASP A 111 -40.32 -21.99 -5.39
N ARG A 112 -40.55 -21.13 -6.38
CA ARG A 112 -40.10 -19.73 -6.36
C ARG A 112 -40.73 -18.97 -5.19
N HIS A 113 -41.97 -19.29 -4.80
CA HIS A 113 -42.60 -18.69 -3.62
C HIS A 113 -41.85 -19.02 -2.32
N HIS A 114 -41.31 -20.24 -2.20
CA HIS A 114 -40.52 -20.63 -1.04
C HIS A 114 -39.21 -19.82 -0.97
N PHE A 115 -38.56 -19.61 -2.11
CA PHE A 115 -37.36 -18.77 -2.19
C PHE A 115 -37.65 -17.32 -1.80
N GLN A 116 -38.73 -16.74 -2.31
CA GLN A 116 -39.16 -15.37 -1.98
C GLN A 116 -39.42 -15.21 -0.49
N HIS A 117 -40.13 -16.17 0.13
CA HIS A 117 -40.36 -16.17 1.57
C HIS A 117 -39.04 -16.20 2.37
N MET A 118 -38.06 -16.97 1.92
CA MET A 118 -36.75 -17.00 2.58
C MET A 118 -35.97 -15.69 2.41
N VAL A 119 -35.99 -15.10 1.22
CA VAL A 119 -35.40 -13.78 0.98
C VAL A 119 -36.05 -12.72 1.88
N GLU A 120 -37.38 -12.73 2.02
CA GLU A 120 -38.11 -11.82 2.92
C GLU A 120 -37.71 -12.03 4.39
N THR A 121 -37.53 -13.29 4.81
CA THR A 121 -37.06 -13.63 6.16
C THR A 121 -35.66 -13.06 6.41
N ILE A 122 -34.70 -13.30 5.50
CA ILE A 122 -33.32 -12.80 5.63
C ILE A 122 -33.28 -11.26 5.58
N LYS A 123 -34.06 -10.63 4.69
CA LYS A 123 -34.25 -9.17 4.67
C LYS A 123 -34.73 -8.64 6.02
N GLY A 124 -35.65 -9.38 6.65
CA GLY A 124 -36.25 -9.12 7.95
C GLY A 124 -35.37 -9.46 9.15
N GLU A 125 -34.19 -10.05 8.98
CA GLU A 125 -33.26 -10.37 10.07
C GLU A 125 -31.94 -9.62 9.91
N VAL A 126 -31.15 -9.97 8.89
CA VAL A 126 -29.79 -9.45 8.65
C VAL A 126 -29.71 -8.46 7.48
N GLY A 127 -30.80 -8.29 6.72
CA GLY A 127 -30.83 -7.44 5.53
C GLY A 127 -30.28 -8.16 4.31
N ALA A 128 -31.06 -8.22 3.23
CA ALA A 128 -30.66 -8.88 1.99
C ALA A 128 -30.87 -7.94 0.81
N ILE A 129 -29.83 -7.81 -0.01
CA ILE A 129 -29.75 -6.82 -1.08
C ILE A 129 -29.74 -7.58 -2.39
N PRO A 130 -30.66 -7.30 -3.33
CA PRO A 130 -30.57 -7.90 -4.65
C PRO A 130 -29.26 -7.47 -5.31
N CYS A 131 -28.64 -8.39 -6.04
CA CYS A 131 -27.39 -8.17 -6.76
C CYS A 131 -27.55 -8.63 -8.23
N ASP A 132 -26.67 -8.14 -9.11
CA ASP A 132 -26.53 -8.65 -10.46
C ASP A 132 -26.23 -10.16 -10.41
N PRO A 133 -27.06 -11.03 -11.01
CA PRO A 133 -26.82 -12.47 -11.05
C PRO A 133 -25.46 -12.87 -11.65
N LEU A 134 -24.84 -12.02 -12.46
CA LEU A 134 -23.52 -12.25 -13.05
C LEU A 134 -22.38 -12.07 -12.06
N LEU A 135 -22.58 -11.43 -10.92
CA LEU A 135 -21.53 -11.19 -9.94
C LEU A 135 -20.82 -12.47 -9.49
N LEU A 136 -21.57 -13.55 -9.32
CA LEU A 136 -21.03 -14.85 -8.91
C LEU A 136 -20.02 -15.41 -9.92
N ARG A 137 -20.07 -15.00 -11.19
CA ARG A 137 -19.05 -15.34 -12.21
C ARG A 137 -17.65 -14.94 -11.78
N HIS A 138 -17.54 -13.83 -11.07
CA HIS A 138 -16.26 -13.23 -10.69
C HIS A 138 -15.88 -13.63 -9.26
N LEU A 139 -16.85 -13.77 -8.37
CA LEU A 139 -16.60 -14.15 -6.98
C LEU A 139 -16.24 -15.62 -6.79
N PHE A 140 -16.84 -16.56 -7.53
CA PHE A 140 -16.51 -17.98 -7.35
C PHE A 140 -15.06 -18.33 -7.75
N PRO A 141 -14.51 -17.89 -8.90
CA PRO A 141 -13.10 -18.09 -9.23
C PRO A 141 -12.14 -17.60 -8.15
N TRP A 142 -12.39 -16.41 -7.58
CA TRP A 142 -11.60 -15.86 -6.49
C TRP A 142 -11.76 -16.68 -5.20
N ALA A 143 -12.99 -16.96 -4.78
CA ALA A 143 -13.24 -17.71 -3.55
C ALA A 143 -12.60 -19.11 -3.61
N LEU A 144 -12.60 -19.75 -4.78
CA LEU A 144 -11.93 -21.03 -4.99
C LEU A 144 -10.41 -20.93 -5.05
N HIS A 145 -9.85 -19.75 -5.37
CA HIS A 145 -8.42 -19.49 -5.26
C HIS A 145 -8.01 -19.38 -3.79
N GLU A 146 -8.73 -18.56 -3.01
CA GLU A 146 -8.52 -18.42 -1.55
C GLU A 146 -8.69 -19.75 -0.79
N GLN A 147 -9.68 -20.56 -1.19
CA GLN A 147 -9.92 -21.86 -0.56
C GLN A 147 -8.71 -22.80 -0.63
N GLN A 148 -7.78 -22.61 -1.58
CA GLN A 148 -6.60 -23.50 -1.73
C GLN A 148 -5.62 -23.40 -0.56
N ALA A 149 -5.58 -22.24 0.10
CA ALA A 149 -4.76 -21.95 1.26
C ALA A 149 -5.54 -22.02 2.58
N SER A 150 -6.88 -22.09 2.50
CA SER A 150 -7.76 -22.18 3.66
C SER A 150 -7.65 -23.54 4.38
N PRO A 151 -7.63 -23.57 5.72
CA PRO A 151 -7.71 -24.82 6.49
C PRO A 151 -9.12 -25.43 6.47
N GLU A 152 -10.14 -24.69 6.01
CA GLU A 152 -11.52 -25.17 5.94
C GLU A 152 -11.77 -26.02 4.70
N ARG A 153 -12.46 -27.15 4.88
CA ARG A 153 -12.79 -28.08 3.81
C ARG A 153 -14.05 -27.66 3.07
N MET A 154 -14.03 -27.84 1.76
CA MET A 154 -15.19 -27.57 0.92
C MET A 154 -16.36 -28.51 1.23
N SER A 155 -17.58 -27.96 1.17
CA SER A 155 -18.81 -28.74 1.36
C SER A 155 -19.25 -29.44 0.08
N VAL A 156 -19.95 -30.57 0.21
CA VAL A 156 -20.65 -31.22 -0.92
C VAL A 156 -21.59 -30.24 -1.63
N ASP A 157 -22.25 -29.36 -0.88
CA ASP A 157 -23.18 -28.38 -1.42
C ASP A 157 -22.47 -27.36 -2.31
N THR A 158 -21.27 -26.91 -1.93
CA THR A 158 -20.41 -26.07 -2.79
C THR A 158 -20.15 -26.76 -4.13
N LEU A 159 -19.79 -28.05 -4.12
CA LEU A 159 -19.56 -28.79 -5.36
C LEU A 159 -20.83 -28.94 -6.20
N GLN A 160 -21.99 -29.11 -5.56
CA GLN A 160 -23.27 -29.18 -6.26
C GLN A 160 -23.65 -27.83 -6.90
N ILE A 161 -23.43 -26.72 -6.19
CA ILE A 161 -23.63 -25.37 -6.71
C ILE A 161 -22.75 -25.15 -7.94
N LEU A 162 -21.44 -25.41 -7.80
CA LEU A 162 -20.52 -25.30 -8.91
C LEU A 162 -20.96 -26.20 -10.06
N ALA A 163 -21.39 -27.44 -9.80
CA ALA A 163 -21.84 -28.40 -10.81
C ALA A 163 -23.00 -27.95 -11.68
N LEU A 164 -23.83 -27.04 -11.20
CA LEU A 164 -24.95 -26.47 -11.96
C LEU A 164 -24.53 -25.30 -12.85
N LEU A 165 -23.45 -24.61 -12.51
CA LEU A 165 -23.03 -23.34 -13.11
C LEU A 165 -22.01 -23.54 -14.24
N PRO A 166 -21.73 -22.53 -15.09
CA PRO A 166 -20.72 -22.67 -16.15
C PRO A 166 -19.36 -23.14 -15.64
N ASN A 167 -18.65 -23.94 -16.44
CA ASN A 167 -17.35 -24.51 -16.04
C ASN A 167 -16.30 -23.46 -15.65
N ALA A 168 -16.29 -22.32 -16.35
CA ALA A 168 -15.36 -21.22 -16.09
C ALA A 168 -15.48 -20.63 -14.68
N TRP A 169 -16.63 -20.79 -14.00
CA TRP A 169 -16.83 -20.30 -12.64
C TRP A 169 -16.16 -21.21 -11.59
N SER A 170 -15.76 -22.42 -12.00
CA SER A 170 -15.07 -23.40 -11.17
C SER A 170 -13.56 -23.43 -11.41
N GLU A 171 -13.03 -22.46 -12.16
CA GLU A 171 -11.61 -22.31 -12.42
C GLU A 171 -11.05 -21.26 -11.46
N PRO A 172 -10.17 -21.64 -10.51
CA PRO A 172 -9.60 -20.69 -9.56
C PRO A 172 -8.74 -19.67 -10.27
N GLN A 173 -8.98 -18.40 -10.00
CA GLN A 173 -8.24 -17.29 -10.59
C GLN A 173 -7.75 -16.37 -9.48
N ALA A 174 -6.47 -15.98 -9.58
CA ALA A 174 -5.91 -14.96 -8.72
C ALA A 174 -6.67 -13.64 -8.94
N PHE A 175 -6.77 -12.86 -7.88
CA PHE A 175 -7.57 -11.66 -7.90
C PHE A 175 -6.92 -10.56 -8.73
N ASN A 176 -7.71 -9.82 -9.51
CA ASN A 176 -7.23 -8.72 -10.35
C ASN A 176 -8.11 -7.49 -10.13
N ILE A 177 -7.54 -6.47 -9.48
CA ILE A 177 -8.23 -5.23 -9.10
C ILE A 177 -8.72 -4.44 -10.31
N ASP A 178 -7.90 -4.31 -11.34
CA ASP A 178 -8.21 -3.54 -12.53
C ASP A 178 -9.36 -4.18 -13.32
N HIS A 179 -9.37 -5.53 -13.38
CA HIS A 179 -10.44 -6.29 -14.02
C HIS A 179 -11.78 -6.10 -13.30
N ILE A 180 -11.78 -6.16 -11.97
CA ILE A 180 -12.99 -5.95 -11.17
C ILE A 180 -13.45 -4.49 -11.25
N ALA A 181 -12.52 -3.53 -11.24
CA ALA A 181 -12.81 -2.11 -11.37
C ALA A 181 -13.48 -1.76 -12.71
N GLU A 182 -12.99 -2.36 -13.79
CA GLU A 182 -13.55 -2.21 -15.13
C GLU A 182 -14.95 -2.82 -15.25
N ILE A 183 -15.19 -4.01 -14.67
CA ILE A 183 -16.49 -4.70 -14.68
C ILE A 183 -17.53 -3.97 -13.83
N CYS A 184 -17.10 -3.39 -12.71
CA CYS A 184 -17.91 -2.56 -11.84
C CYS A 184 -18.11 -1.13 -12.38
N HIS A 185 -17.56 -0.80 -13.56
CA HIS A 185 -17.66 0.52 -14.20
C HIS A 185 -17.15 1.68 -13.34
N PHE A 186 -16.03 1.49 -12.62
CA PHE A 186 -15.37 2.61 -11.94
C PHE A 186 -14.77 3.57 -13.00
N GLU A 187 -15.26 4.82 -13.03
CA GLU A 187 -14.71 5.85 -13.91
C GLU A 187 -13.27 6.18 -13.51
N THR A 188 -12.31 5.75 -14.32
CA THR A 188 -10.87 6.06 -14.14
C THR A 188 -10.43 7.33 -14.89
N GLN A 189 -11.37 8.08 -15.48
CA GLN A 189 -11.08 9.26 -16.28
C GLN A 189 -11.14 10.54 -15.44
N GLU A 190 -9.97 10.99 -14.97
CA GLU A 190 -9.43 12.31 -15.28
C GLU A 190 -8.02 12.42 -14.63
N PRO A 191 -6.93 12.54 -15.40
CA PRO A 191 -5.58 12.70 -14.84
C PRO A 191 -5.31 14.09 -14.26
N ASP A 192 -6.00 15.13 -14.76
CA ASP A 192 -5.70 16.54 -14.46
C ASP A 192 -6.14 17.00 -13.06
N TRP A 193 -7.17 16.39 -12.47
CA TRP A 193 -7.56 16.72 -11.08
C TRP A 193 -6.54 16.18 -10.07
N ARG A 194 -5.96 15.00 -10.33
CA ARG A 194 -4.94 14.37 -9.46
C ARG A 194 -3.66 15.20 -9.37
N ASP A 195 -3.25 15.84 -10.46
CA ASP A 195 -2.06 16.68 -10.50
C ASP A 195 -2.32 18.11 -9.98
N ASN A 196 -3.53 18.64 -10.14
CA ASN A 196 -3.91 19.93 -9.56
C ASN A 196 -4.12 19.86 -8.04
N GLU A 197 -4.70 18.79 -7.51
CA GLU A 197 -4.83 18.57 -6.06
C GLU A 197 -3.47 18.33 -5.39
N ARG A 198 -2.54 17.61 -6.04
CA ARG A 198 -1.16 17.48 -5.56
C ARG A 198 -0.44 18.83 -5.44
N LYS A 199 -0.69 19.76 -6.37
CA LYS A 199 -0.08 21.11 -6.36
C LYS A 199 -0.72 22.03 -5.33
N VAL A 200 -2.03 21.92 -5.10
CA VAL A 200 -2.79 22.72 -4.12
C VAL A 200 -2.59 22.20 -2.69
N SER A 201 -2.49 20.88 -2.50
CA SER A 201 -2.23 20.22 -1.21
C SER A 201 -0.80 20.45 -0.70
N LYS A 202 0.16 20.74 -1.58
CA LYS A 202 1.53 21.13 -1.20
C LYS A 202 1.66 22.58 -0.72
N MET A 203 0.66 23.44 -0.96
CA MET A 203 0.78 24.89 -0.70
C MET A 203 -0.04 25.38 0.52
N LEU A 204 -0.99 24.58 1.01
CA LEU A 204 -1.90 24.95 2.10
C LEU A 204 -2.02 23.81 3.13
N LEU A 205 -1.05 23.76 4.05
CA LEU A 205 -1.23 23.13 5.36
C LEU A 205 -2.52 23.67 6.00
N ASN A 206 -3.37 22.76 6.50
CA ASN A 206 -4.65 22.95 7.19
C ASN A 206 -5.93 22.97 6.34
N THR A 207 -6.52 21.79 6.16
CA THR A 207 -7.89 21.52 6.66
C THR A 207 -8.04 20.02 6.94
N PRO A 208 -8.28 19.57 8.18
CA PRO A 208 -8.62 18.18 8.43
C PRO A 208 -9.92 17.83 7.71
N MET A 209 -9.89 16.71 6.97
CA MET A 209 -11.02 16.13 6.25
C MET A 209 -12.28 15.94 7.12
N LEU A 210 -12.12 15.90 8.45
CA LEU A 210 -13.17 15.59 9.43
C LEU A 210 -14.31 16.64 9.53
N LYS A 211 -14.15 17.88 9.05
CA LYS A 211 -15.16 18.94 9.26
C LYS A 211 -16.12 19.21 8.11
N THR A 212 -15.93 18.61 6.94
CA THR A 212 -16.75 18.91 5.74
C THR A 212 -17.84 17.86 5.46
N TRP A 213 -17.95 16.80 6.25
CA TRP A 213 -18.72 15.59 5.86
C TRP A 213 -20.07 15.37 6.56
N LEU A 214 -20.63 16.38 7.22
CA LEU A 214 -21.84 16.18 8.03
C LEU A 214 -23.06 16.91 7.46
N VAL A 215 -23.80 16.14 6.64
CA VAL A 215 -25.25 16.13 6.39
C VAL A 215 -25.89 17.37 5.79
N HIS A 216 -26.62 17.17 4.67
CA HIS A 216 -27.92 17.81 4.50
C HIS A 216 -28.96 16.77 3.98
N ASP A 217 -30.08 16.68 4.71
CA ASP A 217 -31.37 16.05 4.36
C ASP A 217 -31.54 14.51 4.39
N ILE A 218 -31.51 13.92 5.60
CA ILE A 218 -32.22 12.66 5.88
C ILE A 218 -33.67 13.00 6.26
N ASP A 219 -34.67 12.33 5.68
CA ASP A 219 -36.07 12.51 6.05
C ASP A 219 -36.27 12.22 7.56
N PRO A 220 -36.65 13.22 8.37
CA PRO A 220 -36.79 13.07 9.82
C PRO A 220 -37.86 12.06 10.24
N THR A 221 -38.74 11.66 9.33
CA THR A 221 -39.81 10.70 9.60
C THR A 221 -39.34 9.24 9.64
N LEU A 222 -38.11 8.95 9.20
CA LEU A 222 -37.51 7.61 9.25
C LEU A 222 -36.81 7.39 10.60
N ILE A 223 -37.56 6.80 11.53
CA ILE A 223 -37.20 6.69 12.96
C ILE A 223 -36.41 5.42 13.33
N LYS A 224 -36.21 4.48 12.39
CA LYS A 224 -35.50 3.21 12.61
C LYS A 224 -34.48 2.94 11.50
N ALA A 225 -33.27 2.51 11.87
CA ALA A 225 -32.17 2.19 10.95
C ALA A 225 -32.53 1.22 9.81
N ARG A 226 -33.44 0.27 10.08
CA ARG A 226 -33.98 -0.67 9.07
C ARG A 226 -34.77 0.05 7.95
N GLN A 227 -35.52 1.09 8.27
CA GLN A 227 -36.34 1.82 7.30
C GLN A 227 -35.47 2.68 6.38
N VAL A 228 -34.39 3.25 6.91
CA VAL A 228 -33.37 3.98 6.15
C VAL A 228 -32.58 3.05 5.21
N ARG A 229 -32.17 1.86 5.71
CA ARG A 229 -31.57 0.78 4.89
C ARG A 229 -32.43 0.44 3.68
N ASP A 230 -33.72 0.18 3.91
CA ASP A 230 -34.63 -0.35 2.89
C ASP A 230 -35.04 0.71 1.84
N HIS A 231 -35.18 1.99 2.21
CA HIS A 231 -35.58 3.07 1.29
C HIS A 231 -34.41 3.76 0.58
N CYS A 232 -33.23 3.87 1.20
CA CYS A 232 -32.13 4.65 0.65
C CYS A 232 -30.99 3.80 0.08
N TYR A 233 -30.74 2.60 0.61
CA TYR A 233 -29.58 1.77 0.23
C TYR A 233 -29.95 0.54 -0.61
N LEU A 234 -31.08 -0.14 -0.33
CA LEU A 234 -31.56 -1.27 -1.13
C LEU A 234 -32.22 -0.87 -2.46
N ALA A 235 -32.41 0.43 -2.70
CA ALA A 235 -33.02 0.94 -3.91
C ALA A 235 -32.10 0.85 -5.15
N GLN A 236 -30.78 0.69 -4.97
CA GLN A 236 -29.81 0.65 -6.07
C GLN A 236 -28.76 -0.48 -5.92
N PRO A 237 -29.05 -1.69 -6.45
CA PRO A 237 -28.26 -2.93 -6.35
C PRO A 237 -26.78 -2.85 -6.76
N GLN A 238 -26.45 -2.10 -7.82
CA GLN A 238 -25.09 -2.06 -8.40
C GLN A 238 -24.04 -1.51 -7.41
N ARG A 239 -24.35 -0.41 -6.74
CA ARG A 239 -23.42 0.29 -5.83
C ARG A 239 -23.00 -0.53 -4.62
N TYR A 240 -23.77 -1.55 -4.28
CA TYR A 240 -23.50 -2.42 -3.13
C TYR A 240 -22.59 -3.61 -3.47
N ILE A 241 -22.73 -4.11 -4.70
CA ILE A 241 -21.84 -5.14 -5.27
C ILE A 241 -20.41 -4.60 -5.37
N GLU A 242 -20.31 -3.32 -5.72
CA GLU A 242 -19.05 -2.57 -5.79
C GLU A 242 -18.33 -2.49 -4.44
N ALA A 243 -19.06 -2.26 -3.34
CA ALA A 243 -18.47 -2.24 -1.98
C ALA A 243 -18.00 -3.64 -1.51
N LEU A 244 -18.69 -4.69 -1.96
CA LEU A 244 -18.39 -6.09 -1.65
C LEU A 244 -17.09 -6.56 -2.32
N SER A 245 -16.90 -6.16 -3.58
CA SER A 245 -15.66 -6.34 -4.33
C SER A 245 -14.47 -5.61 -3.70
N HIS A 246 -14.69 -4.42 -3.12
CA HIS A 246 -13.66 -3.64 -2.42
C HIS A 246 -13.21 -4.24 -1.09
N ALA A 247 -14.13 -4.81 -0.31
CA ALA A 247 -13.76 -5.52 0.91
C ALA A 247 -12.88 -6.75 0.59
N ALA A 248 -13.18 -7.45 -0.51
CA ALA A 248 -12.38 -8.58 -0.99
C ALA A 248 -10.96 -8.18 -1.47
N LEU A 249 -10.81 -7.00 -2.07
CA LEU A 249 -9.53 -6.39 -2.44
C LEU A 249 -8.62 -6.16 -1.25
N LEU A 250 -9.13 -5.48 -0.23
CA LEU A 250 -8.30 -5.05 0.89
C LEU A 250 -7.78 -6.23 1.72
N ALA A 251 -8.58 -7.29 1.88
CA ALA A 251 -8.17 -8.47 2.62
C ALA A 251 -7.24 -9.41 1.85
N HIS A 252 -7.29 -9.40 0.51
CA HIS A 252 -6.35 -10.16 -0.32
C HIS A 252 -4.95 -9.53 -0.29
N PHE A 253 -4.86 -8.20 -0.41
CA PHE A 253 -3.58 -7.49 -0.44
C PHE A 253 -2.85 -7.42 0.90
N SER A 254 -3.57 -7.54 2.03
CA SER A 254 -2.97 -7.64 3.37
C SER A 254 -2.19 -8.94 3.61
N LEU A 255 -2.32 -9.93 2.72
CA LEU A 255 -1.78 -11.29 2.89
C LEU A 255 -0.62 -11.63 1.92
N LEU A 256 -0.32 -10.78 0.94
CA LEU A 256 0.73 -11.03 -0.06
C LEU A 256 2.07 -10.39 0.36
N PRO A 257 3.24 -11.06 0.22
CA PRO A 257 4.55 -10.46 0.45
C PRO A 257 5.16 -9.78 -0.81
N PRO A 258 5.84 -8.61 -0.68
CA PRO A 258 5.85 -7.78 0.52
C PRO A 258 4.42 -7.28 0.77
N ASN A 259 4.02 -7.13 2.03
CA ASN A 259 2.67 -6.68 2.40
C ASN A 259 2.33 -5.45 1.55
N LEU A 260 1.39 -5.59 0.61
CA LEU A 260 1.07 -4.52 -0.35
C LEU A 260 0.31 -3.36 0.32
N LEU A 261 0.00 -3.50 1.62
CA LEU A 261 -0.32 -2.38 2.51
C LEU A 261 0.90 -1.49 2.83
N ILE A 262 2.11 -1.85 2.41
CA ILE A 262 3.30 -0.97 2.42
C ILE A 262 3.35 -0.13 1.12
N ALA A 263 2.34 -0.23 0.25
CA ALA A 263 2.23 0.59 -0.97
C ALA A 263 1.76 2.03 -0.64
N PRO A 264 2.11 3.04 -1.48
CA PRO A 264 2.04 4.45 -1.12
C PRO A 264 0.64 4.95 -0.74
N ALA A 265 0.61 6.00 0.10
CA ALA A 265 -0.56 6.72 0.64
C ALA A 265 -1.74 6.94 -0.35
N ASN A 266 -1.47 6.98 -1.65
CA ASN A 266 -2.46 7.12 -2.71
C ASN A 266 -3.47 5.95 -2.79
N SER A 267 -3.06 4.72 -2.43
CA SER A 267 -3.96 3.55 -2.39
C SER A 267 -4.96 3.65 -1.24
N TYR A 268 -4.52 4.23 -0.12
CA TYR A 268 -5.35 4.54 1.04
C TYR A 268 -6.31 5.70 0.78
N LEU A 269 -5.85 6.74 0.06
CA LEU A 269 -6.67 7.89 -0.35
C LEU A 269 -7.78 7.50 -1.32
N ALA A 270 -7.53 6.60 -2.27
CA ALA A 270 -8.58 6.08 -3.16
C ALA A 270 -9.66 5.31 -2.37
N CYS A 271 -9.24 4.48 -1.40
CA CYS A 271 -10.18 3.74 -0.53
C CYS A 271 -10.95 4.66 0.42
N ALA A 272 -10.32 5.69 0.98
CA ALA A 272 -10.95 6.68 1.84
C ALA A 272 -11.90 7.60 1.06
N PHE A 273 -11.53 8.03 -0.15
CA PHE A 273 -12.36 8.85 -1.05
C PHE A 273 -13.65 8.14 -1.46
N LEU A 274 -13.59 6.82 -1.69
CA LEU A 274 -14.77 5.98 -1.97
C LEU A 274 -15.68 5.78 -0.74
N LEU A 275 -15.12 5.81 0.47
CA LEU A 275 -15.86 5.76 1.73
C LEU A 275 -16.44 7.14 2.14
N GLN A 276 -16.09 8.20 1.42
CA GLN A 276 -16.27 9.60 1.77
C GLN A 276 -17.38 10.33 1.01
N GLU A 277 -17.67 9.99 -0.25
CA GLU A 277 -18.66 10.71 -1.08
C GLU A 277 -20.14 10.38 -0.79
N GLY A 278 -20.52 10.15 0.48
CA GLY A 278 -21.91 9.85 0.82
C GLY A 278 -22.30 9.93 2.30
N GLY A 279 -21.83 10.95 3.03
CA GLY A 279 -22.50 11.51 4.22
C GLY A 279 -22.96 10.54 5.33
N LEU A 280 -22.11 9.60 5.74
CA LEU A 280 -22.38 8.65 6.83
C LEU A 280 -21.80 9.11 8.17
N GLY A 281 -22.67 9.28 9.17
CA GLY A 281 -22.32 9.40 10.58
C GLY A 281 -22.27 8.03 11.29
N ARG A 282 -21.17 7.78 12.00
CA ARG A 282 -20.60 6.47 12.42
C ARG A 282 -21.14 5.88 13.74
N LYS A 283 -21.14 4.53 13.80
CA LYS A 283 -20.53 3.61 14.80
C LYS A 283 -20.94 2.16 14.44
N THR A 284 -20.10 1.13 14.25
CA THR A 284 -18.64 0.89 14.40
C THR A 284 -18.26 -0.21 13.40
N PHE A 285 -17.28 0.04 12.53
CA PHE A 285 -16.70 -0.96 11.62
C PHE A 285 -15.27 -1.22 12.11
N PRO A 286 -14.97 -2.38 12.74
CA PRO A 286 -13.65 -2.64 13.32
C PRO A 286 -12.49 -2.57 12.33
N LEU A 287 -12.72 -2.90 11.05
CA LEU A 287 -11.70 -2.74 9.99
C LEU A 287 -11.48 -1.27 9.62
N PHE A 288 -12.54 -0.45 9.67
CA PHE A 288 -12.45 0.98 9.46
C PHE A 288 -11.70 1.66 10.62
N ASP A 289 -12.00 1.24 11.85
CA ASP A 289 -11.33 1.74 13.05
C ASP A 289 -9.84 1.30 13.06
N TRP A 290 -9.53 0.07 12.66
CA TRP A 290 -8.14 -0.41 12.51
C TRP A 290 -7.37 0.31 11.40
N LEU A 291 -7.95 0.49 10.20
CA LEU A 291 -7.34 1.26 9.12
C LEU A 291 -7.18 2.74 9.49
N ALA A 292 -8.11 3.30 10.27
CA ALA A 292 -8.00 4.65 10.82
C ALA A 292 -6.92 4.73 11.91
N GLU A 293 -6.73 3.70 12.74
CA GLU A 293 -5.68 3.60 13.76
C GLU A 293 -4.29 3.41 13.14
N GLU A 294 -4.13 2.57 12.11
CA GLU A 294 -2.88 2.40 11.37
C GLU A 294 -2.53 3.67 10.56
N SER A 295 -3.52 4.30 9.94
CA SER A 295 -3.35 5.62 9.30
C SER A 295 -3.05 6.73 10.32
N LEU A 296 -3.60 6.66 11.54
CA LEU A 296 -3.25 7.54 12.66
C LEU A 296 -1.85 7.26 13.20
N HIS A 297 -1.36 6.02 13.13
CA HIS A 297 0.00 5.63 13.54
C HIS A 297 1.06 6.09 12.53
N GLU A 298 0.82 5.92 11.22
CA GLU A 298 1.63 6.57 10.16
C GLU A 298 1.54 8.09 10.27
N SER A 299 0.34 8.64 10.45
CA SER A 299 0.13 10.06 10.72
C SER A 299 0.74 10.52 12.04
N GLN A 300 1.06 9.66 13.01
CA GLN A 300 1.77 10.06 14.23
C GLN A 300 3.28 10.19 14.01
N GLN A 301 3.84 9.37 13.11
CA GLN A 301 5.18 9.57 12.57
C GLN A 301 5.24 10.87 11.72
N ASP A 302 4.21 11.15 10.92
CA ASP A 302 4.08 12.41 10.17
C ASP A 302 3.66 13.61 11.06
N GLN A 303 2.94 13.41 12.18
CA GLN A 303 2.53 14.49 13.10
C GLN A 303 3.73 14.98 13.92
N GLN A 304 4.73 14.13 14.10
CA GLN A 304 6.00 14.59 14.63
C GLN A 304 6.64 15.61 13.69
N LEU A 305 6.43 15.50 12.37
CA LEU A 305 6.81 16.45 11.31
C LEU A 305 5.81 17.62 11.19
N ASP A 306 4.48 17.40 11.19
CA ASP A 306 3.47 18.48 11.05
C ASP A 306 3.44 19.44 12.24
N LYS A 307 3.73 18.96 13.45
CA LYS A 307 3.94 19.86 14.59
C LYS A 307 5.20 20.70 14.41
N ILE A 308 6.22 20.18 13.72
CA ILE A 308 7.38 20.97 13.32
C ILE A 308 6.92 22.04 12.35
N PHE A 309 6.30 21.63 11.24
CA PHE A 309 5.95 22.48 10.11
C PHE A 309 4.95 23.59 10.45
N SER A 310 3.98 23.31 11.33
CA SER A 310 3.01 24.31 11.80
C SER A 310 3.56 25.30 12.84
N GLU A 311 4.69 24.97 13.48
CA GLU A 311 5.45 25.86 14.37
C GLU A 311 6.60 26.58 13.64
N LEU A 312 6.88 26.25 12.36
CA LEU A 312 7.92 26.92 11.58
C LEU A 312 7.53 28.39 11.34
N ALA A 313 8.36 29.30 11.83
CA ALA A 313 8.25 30.73 11.58
C ALA A 313 8.51 31.06 10.10
N GLU A 314 8.26 32.32 9.69
CA GLU A 314 8.73 32.81 8.38
C GLU A 314 10.22 32.47 8.18
N PRO A 315 10.65 32.11 6.95
CA PRO A 315 12.04 31.77 6.67
C PRO A 315 13.04 32.80 7.22
N THR A 316 14.09 32.30 7.86
CA THR A 316 15.14 33.10 8.50
C THR A 316 16.51 32.70 7.98
N GLY A 317 17.51 33.56 8.16
CA GLY A 317 18.86 33.26 7.73
C GLY A 317 19.60 32.46 8.80
N TYR A 318 19.96 31.21 8.53
CA TYR A 318 20.76 30.40 9.44
C TYR A 318 22.25 30.67 9.25
N VAL A 319 23.00 30.70 10.35
CA VAL A 319 24.47 30.60 10.34
C VAL A 319 24.82 29.19 10.76
N LEU A 320 25.26 28.38 9.80
CA LEU A 320 25.67 27.01 10.04
C LEU A 320 27.19 26.92 10.13
N LYS A 321 27.68 26.00 10.95
CA LYS A 321 29.07 25.53 10.94
C LYS A 321 29.10 24.03 10.67
N VAL A 322 29.73 23.63 9.58
CA VAL A 322 30.07 22.23 9.29
C VAL A 322 31.52 21.98 9.68
N GLN A 323 31.79 20.85 10.34
CA GLN A 323 33.13 20.44 10.75
C GLN A 323 33.31 18.95 10.48
N LEU A 324 34.41 18.60 9.79
CA LEU A 324 34.82 17.23 9.58
C LEU A 324 35.38 16.65 10.89
N MET A 325 34.85 15.49 11.30
CA MET A 325 35.25 14.82 12.53
C MET A 325 36.65 14.23 12.42
N GLU A 326 37.35 14.17 13.55
CA GLU A 326 38.68 13.55 13.68
C GLU A 326 39.83 14.17 12.84
N SER A 327 39.54 15.19 12.04
CA SER A 327 40.54 15.94 11.26
C SER A 327 41.51 16.76 12.12
N LYS A 328 42.81 16.67 11.81
CA LYS A 328 43.89 17.46 12.42
C LYS A 328 44.91 17.88 11.34
N PRO A 329 44.98 19.16 10.94
CA PRO A 329 44.29 20.33 11.50
C PRO A 329 42.76 20.28 11.30
N LYS A 330 42.02 21.05 12.10
CA LYS A 330 40.55 21.06 12.03
C LYS A 330 40.09 21.59 10.68
N VAL A 331 39.30 20.79 9.97
CA VAL A 331 38.62 21.19 8.73
C VAL A 331 37.19 21.60 9.06
N TRP A 332 36.84 22.86 8.82
CA TRP A 332 35.50 23.38 9.05
C TRP A 332 35.18 24.58 8.18
N ARG A 333 33.88 24.83 8.00
CA ARG A 333 33.33 25.97 7.25
C ARG A 333 32.16 26.56 8.01
N ARG A 334 31.99 27.87 7.91
CA ARG A 334 30.83 28.60 8.45
C ARG A 334 30.20 29.42 7.35
N PHE A 335 28.92 29.24 7.15
CA PHE A 335 28.19 29.86 6.05
C PHE A 335 26.79 30.28 6.48
N THR A 336 26.23 31.23 5.76
CA THR A 336 24.83 31.61 5.86
C THR A 336 24.01 30.90 4.80
N VAL A 337 22.79 30.48 5.14
CA VAL A 337 21.84 29.85 4.22
C VAL A 337 20.41 30.17 4.67
N SER A 338 19.45 30.07 3.76
CA SER A 338 18.04 30.15 4.12
C SER A 338 17.64 28.94 4.97
N SER A 339 16.84 29.18 6.00
CA SER A 339 16.29 28.11 6.82
C SER A 339 15.30 27.22 6.05
N SER A 340 14.79 27.68 4.91
CA SER A 340 13.84 26.93 4.08
C SER A 340 14.47 26.09 2.97
N ILE A 341 15.80 26.06 2.86
CA ILE A 341 16.47 25.14 1.94
C ILE A 341 16.11 23.70 2.31
N ASP A 342 15.82 22.85 1.32
CA ASP A 342 15.61 21.42 1.56
C ASP A 342 16.94 20.72 1.90
N MET A 343 16.85 19.54 2.52
CA MET A 343 18.03 18.80 2.98
C MET A 343 18.89 18.29 1.82
N HIS A 344 18.32 18.05 0.63
CA HIS A 344 19.09 17.68 -0.56
C HIS A 344 19.88 18.88 -1.12
N SER A 345 19.25 20.03 -1.22
CA SER A 345 19.91 21.30 -1.58
C SER A 345 20.97 21.69 -0.54
N LEU A 346 20.75 21.39 0.75
CA LEU A 346 21.80 21.53 1.77
C LEU A 346 22.98 20.60 1.52
N HIS A 347 22.74 19.33 1.14
CA HIS A 347 23.81 18.40 0.75
C HIS A 347 24.64 18.98 -0.40
N ASN A 348 24.00 19.45 -1.47
CA ASN A 348 24.71 20.08 -2.59
C ASN A 348 25.54 21.29 -2.14
N LEU A 349 24.98 22.14 -1.28
CA LEU A 349 25.72 23.27 -0.69
C LEU A 349 26.90 22.82 0.18
N LEU A 350 26.76 21.74 0.95
CA LEU A 350 27.86 21.20 1.76
C LEU A 350 29.01 20.68 0.89
N GLN A 351 28.69 20.06 -0.26
CA GLN A 351 29.69 19.63 -1.24
C GLN A 351 30.50 20.83 -1.75
N ASP A 352 29.83 21.89 -2.21
CA ASP A 352 30.50 23.12 -2.68
C ASP A 352 31.32 23.80 -1.56
N VAL A 353 30.77 23.87 -0.35
CA VAL A 353 31.39 24.56 0.79
C VAL A 353 32.62 23.82 1.30
N MET A 354 32.59 22.49 1.29
CA MET A 354 33.72 21.66 1.70
C MET A 354 34.76 21.56 0.58
N GLY A 355 34.34 21.53 -0.68
CA GLY A 355 35.20 21.39 -1.85
C GLY A 355 35.22 19.94 -2.36
N TRP A 356 34.05 19.31 -2.44
CA TRP A 356 33.86 17.95 -2.93
C TRP A 356 33.00 17.91 -4.19
N ASP A 357 33.09 16.78 -4.90
CA ASP A 357 32.58 16.62 -6.26
C ASP A 357 31.24 15.88 -6.34
N ASN A 358 30.69 15.46 -5.19
CA ASN A 358 29.37 14.82 -5.09
C ASN A 358 29.27 13.49 -5.87
N TYR A 359 30.30 12.66 -5.83
CA TYR A 359 30.34 11.35 -6.49
C TYR A 359 29.59 10.25 -5.75
N HIS A 360 29.43 10.40 -4.43
CA HIS A 360 28.98 9.31 -3.55
C HIS A 360 27.65 9.58 -2.85
N GLY A 361 27.10 8.52 -2.24
CA GLY A 361 25.90 8.61 -1.41
C GLY A 361 26.14 9.40 -0.13
N TYR A 362 25.06 9.94 0.44
CA TYR A 362 25.08 10.68 1.70
C TYR A 362 23.89 10.32 2.60
N THR A 363 24.01 10.62 3.88
CA THR A 363 22.88 10.62 4.81
C THR A 363 23.09 11.64 5.92
N PHE A 364 22.02 12.31 6.35
CA PHE A 364 22.03 13.13 7.56
C PHE A 364 21.51 12.30 8.74
N LEU A 365 22.27 12.30 9.82
CA LEU A 365 21.92 11.62 11.07
C LEU A 365 21.23 12.63 11.99
N THR A 366 19.92 12.51 12.14
CA THR A 366 19.09 13.48 12.87
C THR A 366 18.27 12.82 13.98
N GLN A 367 17.63 13.63 14.84
CA GLN A 367 16.69 13.11 15.84
C GLN A 367 15.39 12.56 15.24
N LEU A 368 15.08 12.94 14.00
CA LEU A 368 13.90 12.44 13.26
C LEU A 368 14.17 11.08 12.63
N GLY A 369 15.44 10.74 12.42
CA GLY A 369 15.89 9.57 11.68
C GLY A 369 16.99 9.93 10.68
N ASN A 370 17.30 8.97 9.81
CA ASN A 370 18.22 9.20 8.69
C ASN A 370 17.47 9.91 7.56
N ILE A 371 18.06 10.99 7.05
CA ILE A 371 17.51 11.75 5.92
C ILE A 371 18.47 11.58 4.75
N ASP A 372 17.99 11.02 3.63
CA ASP A 372 18.77 10.76 2.42
C ASP A 372 17.88 10.76 1.17
N ASN A 373 18.46 10.49 0.02
CA ASN A 373 17.76 10.46 -1.28
C ASN A 373 17.47 9.02 -1.75
N SER A 374 17.47 8.03 -0.86
CA SER A 374 17.10 6.66 -1.22
C SER A 374 15.61 6.59 -1.58
N PRO A 375 15.21 5.86 -2.65
CA PRO A 375 13.79 5.67 -3.00
C PRO A 375 12.96 5.00 -1.89
N GLU A 376 13.62 4.29 -0.96
CA GLU A 376 13.00 3.60 0.16
C GLU A 376 13.07 4.42 1.47
N SER A 377 13.59 5.66 1.41
CA SER A 377 13.78 6.49 2.58
C SER A 377 12.42 6.97 3.14
N PRO A 378 12.15 6.75 4.44
CA PRO A 378 10.95 7.30 5.07
C PRO A 378 11.04 8.82 5.27
N LEU A 379 12.24 9.41 5.15
CA LEU A 379 12.49 10.85 5.27
C LEU A 379 13.28 11.34 4.04
N PRO A 380 12.60 11.55 2.90
CA PRO A 380 13.26 12.01 1.68
C PRO A 380 13.89 13.39 1.85
N ALA A 381 15.15 13.54 1.47
CA ALA A 381 15.90 14.79 1.64
C ALA A 381 15.30 15.98 0.88
N ASP A 382 14.67 15.73 -0.28
CA ASP A 382 14.03 16.76 -1.12
C ASP A 382 12.76 17.36 -0.48
N ASP A 383 12.13 16.64 0.46
CA ASP A 383 10.84 17.01 1.04
C ASP A 383 10.96 17.65 2.44
N LEU A 384 12.16 17.66 3.04
CA LEU A 384 12.40 18.20 4.39
C LEU A 384 13.21 19.50 4.33
N PRO A 385 12.73 20.63 4.86
CA PRO A 385 13.53 21.84 4.98
C PRO A 385 14.45 21.77 6.20
N LEU A 386 15.58 22.45 6.10
CA LEU A 386 16.58 22.59 7.15
C LEU A 386 15.97 23.02 8.49
N MET A 387 15.05 23.99 8.48
CA MET A 387 14.37 24.47 9.69
C MET A 387 13.53 23.41 10.40
N ALA A 388 13.12 22.33 9.71
CA ALA A 388 12.44 21.22 10.37
C ALA A 388 13.39 20.36 11.21
N VAL A 389 14.67 20.34 10.82
CA VAL A 389 15.72 19.54 11.47
C VAL A 389 16.45 20.34 12.56
N LEU A 390 16.86 21.57 12.26
CA LEU A 390 17.56 22.46 13.19
C LEU A 390 16.65 23.65 13.54
N ARG A 391 16.17 23.73 14.78
CA ARG A 391 15.15 24.71 15.19
C ARG A 391 15.69 25.83 16.06
N ASN A 392 16.69 25.52 16.89
CA ASN A 392 17.23 26.43 17.89
C ASN A 392 18.74 26.62 17.69
N GLU A 393 19.24 27.79 18.06
CA GLU A 393 20.68 28.02 18.17
C GLU A 393 21.30 26.99 19.12
N GLY A 394 22.33 26.29 18.64
CA GLY A 394 22.98 25.17 19.32
C GLY A 394 22.54 23.78 18.83
N ASP A 395 21.45 23.67 18.06
CA ASP A 395 21.04 22.39 17.47
C ASP A 395 22.13 21.88 16.51
N SER A 396 22.27 20.56 16.45
CA SER A 396 23.27 19.91 15.60
C SER A 396 22.78 18.60 15.00
N MET A 397 23.34 18.24 13.85
CA MET A 397 23.09 16.97 13.17
C MET A 397 24.38 16.39 12.59
N GLY A 398 24.40 15.07 12.38
CA GLY A 398 25.48 14.41 11.65
C GLY A 398 25.25 14.48 10.15
N TYR A 399 26.34 14.53 9.39
CA TYR A 399 26.32 14.40 7.93
C TYR A 399 27.42 13.43 7.50
N VAL A 400 27.01 12.29 6.94
CA VAL A 400 27.92 11.26 6.43
C VAL A 400 27.88 11.32 4.91
N TYR A 401 29.05 11.48 4.30
CA TYR A 401 29.24 11.44 2.85
C TYR A 401 30.23 10.34 2.52
N ASP A 402 29.98 9.65 1.41
CA ASP A 402 30.69 8.44 0.99
C ASP A 402 30.60 7.31 2.02
N PHE A 403 29.79 6.29 1.72
CA PHE A 403 29.61 5.15 2.61
C PHE A 403 30.80 4.18 2.62
N GLY A 404 31.73 4.29 1.66
CA GLY A 404 33.00 3.60 1.65
C GLY A 404 33.99 4.26 2.61
N ASP A 405 34.35 5.52 2.34
CA ASP A 405 35.34 6.26 3.12
C ASP A 405 34.81 6.81 4.46
N HIS A 406 33.48 6.89 4.59
CA HIS A 406 32.76 7.26 5.80
C HIS A 406 33.10 8.66 6.34
N TRP A 407 33.02 9.67 5.48
CA TRP A 407 33.30 11.05 5.89
C TRP A 407 32.23 11.61 6.80
N GLN A 408 32.49 11.59 8.11
CA GLN A 408 31.55 12.08 9.10
C GLN A 408 31.78 13.55 9.48
N HIS A 409 30.72 14.35 9.40
CA HIS A 409 30.70 15.75 9.81
C HIS A 409 29.69 15.98 10.91
N THR A 410 29.93 17.04 11.67
CA THR A 410 28.90 17.67 12.51
C THR A 410 28.51 19.01 11.89
N VAL A 411 27.22 19.21 11.66
CA VAL A 411 26.63 20.49 11.25
C VAL A 411 25.93 21.09 12.46
N VAL A 412 26.29 22.33 12.83
CA VAL A 412 25.74 23.04 14.00
C VAL A 412 25.07 24.33 13.54
N LEU A 413 23.85 24.58 14.01
CA LEU A 413 23.17 25.87 13.90
C LEU A 413 23.74 26.84 14.95
N GLU A 414 24.67 27.70 14.56
CA GLU A 414 25.29 28.64 15.50
C GLU A 414 24.43 29.88 15.77
N LYS A 415 23.62 30.32 14.79
CA LYS A 415 22.80 31.53 14.93
C LYS A 415 21.60 31.55 13.99
N ILE A 416 20.48 32.14 14.42
CA ILE A 416 19.29 32.43 13.60
C ILE A 416 19.18 33.95 13.39
N ASN A 417 19.26 34.41 12.15
CA ASN A 417 19.14 35.82 11.78
C ASN A 417 17.69 36.19 11.47
N LYS A 418 17.28 37.41 11.85
CA LYS A 418 15.90 37.89 11.61
C LYS A 418 15.50 38.00 10.14
N ARG A 419 16.45 38.19 9.24
CA ARG A 419 16.20 38.26 7.79
C ARG A 419 16.67 36.96 7.16
N ASP A 420 15.89 36.49 6.21
CA ASP A 420 16.24 35.35 5.39
C ASP A 420 17.49 35.59 4.54
N CYS A 421 18.13 34.51 4.11
CA CYS A 421 19.39 34.52 3.36
C CYS A 421 19.28 33.55 2.16
N TRP A 422 18.64 34.02 1.09
CA TRP A 422 18.39 33.23 -0.12
C TRP A 422 19.67 32.89 -0.89
N GLN A 423 20.66 33.77 -0.85
CA GLN A 423 21.98 33.53 -1.43
C GLN A 423 22.93 33.01 -0.34
N PRO A 424 23.36 31.73 -0.39
CA PRO A 424 24.31 31.21 0.59
C PRO A 424 25.64 31.94 0.52
N LYS A 425 26.33 32.07 1.65
CA LYS A 425 27.63 32.75 1.71
C LYS A 425 28.54 32.15 2.77
N VAL A 426 29.75 31.76 2.39
CA VAL A 426 30.79 31.36 3.33
C VAL A 426 31.40 32.59 3.99
N THR A 427 31.38 32.61 5.32
CA THR A 427 31.81 33.73 6.15
C THR A 427 33.18 33.50 6.78
N ALA A 428 33.50 32.24 7.10
CA ALA A 428 34.78 31.81 7.66
C ALA A 428 34.97 30.31 7.45
N GLY A 429 36.21 29.84 7.61
CA GLY A 429 36.55 28.42 7.59
C GLY A 429 38.03 28.24 7.89
N ASN A 430 38.48 27.00 7.98
CA ASN A 430 39.87 26.63 8.17
C ASN A 430 40.12 25.21 7.66
N GLY A 431 41.34 24.94 7.21
CA GLY A 431 41.80 23.61 6.87
C GLY A 431 41.39 23.18 5.47
N ALA A 432 42.35 22.60 4.75
CA ALA A 432 42.12 21.99 3.44
C ALA A 432 41.19 20.79 3.60
N CYS A 433 40.24 20.62 2.68
CA CYS A 433 39.35 19.46 2.68
C CYS A 433 40.12 18.21 2.24
N PRO A 434 39.79 17.01 2.76
CA PRO A 434 40.34 15.78 2.22
C PRO A 434 39.98 15.62 0.74
N PRO A 435 40.91 15.13 -0.09
CA PRO A 435 40.60 14.69 -1.46
C PRO A 435 39.55 13.56 -1.46
N GLU A 436 38.78 13.48 -2.55
CA GLU A 436 37.89 12.33 -2.82
C GLU A 436 38.68 11.02 -2.86
N ASP A 437 38.04 9.93 -2.44
CA ASP A 437 38.55 8.54 -2.51
C ASP A 437 39.91 8.29 -1.83
N CYS A 438 40.34 9.16 -0.89
CA CYS A 438 41.65 9.02 -0.25
C CYS A 438 41.70 7.96 0.86
N GLY A 439 40.62 7.22 1.11
CA GLY A 439 40.57 6.13 2.10
C GLY A 439 40.11 6.61 3.48
N GLY A 440 39.19 7.56 3.51
CA GLY A 440 38.60 8.10 4.72
C GLY A 440 39.59 8.85 5.60
N ILE A 441 39.21 9.10 6.86
CA ILE A 441 39.99 9.94 7.77
C ILE A 441 41.41 9.41 8.02
N TRP A 442 41.60 8.09 7.96
CA TRP A 442 42.90 7.44 8.13
C TRP A 442 43.81 7.71 6.94
N GLY A 443 43.28 7.57 5.72
CA GLY A 443 44.01 7.89 4.49
C GLY A 443 44.39 9.36 4.42
N TYR A 444 43.47 10.26 4.76
CA TYR A 444 43.78 11.69 4.82
C TYR A 444 44.86 12.03 5.86
N ASN A 445 44.79 11.45 7.06
CA ASN A 445 45.83 11.65 8.07
C ASN A 445 47.19 11.10 7.61
N ALA A 446 47.23 9.98 6.89
CA ALA A 446 48.46 9.46 6.30
C ALA A 446 49.04 10.43 5.24
N LEU A 447 48.19 11.00 4.38
CA LEU A 447 48.60 12.03 3.41
C LEU A 447 49.14 13.28 4.10
N LEU A 448 48.49 13.74 5.18
CA LEU A 448 48.96 14.87 5.99
C LEU A 448 50.33 14.60 6.64
N GLU A 449 50.52 13.40 7.17
CA GLU A 449 51.80 12.96 7.73
C GLU A 449 52.89 12.91 6.66
N ALA A 450 52.56 12.43 5.45
CA ALA A 450 53.46 12.40 4.31
C ALA A 450 53.85 13.81 3.87
N ALA A 451 52.87 14.71 3.69
CA ALA A 451 53.09 16.10 3.29
C ALA A 451 53.92 16.89 4.31
N ALA A 452 53.86 16.53 5.60
CA ALA A 452 54.64 17.18 6.65
C ALA A 452 56.10 16.71 6.73
N LYS A 453 56.47 15.61 6.05
CA LYS A 453 57.85 15.10 6.06
C LYS A 453 58.76 15.97 5.21
N ALA A 454 59.94 16.30 5.76
CA ALA A 454 60.99 16.97 4.99
C ALA A 454 61.50 16.13 3.80
N GLN A 455 61.40 14.80 3.90
CA GLN A 455 61.74 13.83 2.85
C GLN A 455 60.76 12.65 2.90
N PRO A 456 59.62 12.73 2.20
CA PRO A 456 58.71 11.60 2.04
C PRO A 456 59.35 10.46 1.24
N SER A 457 58.86 9.23 1.40
CA SER A 457 59.27 8.10 0.56
C SER A 457 58.82 8.29 -0.90
N GLN A 458 59.35 7.49 -1.84
CA GLN A 458 58.91 7.56 -3.24
C GLN A 458 57.40 7.26 -3.37
N GLU A 459 56.90 6.25 -2.65
CA GLU A 459 55.47 5.90 -2.64
C GLU A 459 54.61 7.03 -2.06
N GLU A 460 55.11 7.70 -1.01
CA GLU A 460 54.44 8.86 -0.43
C GLU A 460 54.41 10.05 -1.40
N GLN A 461 55.49 10.29 -2.15
CA GLN A 461 55.53 11.33 -3.18
C GLN A 461 54.54 11.04 -4.31
N GLU A 462 54.48 9.80 -4.79
CA GLU A 462 53.53 9.38 -5.82
C GLU A 462 52.07 9.56 -5.35
N GLN A 463 51.77 9.26 -4.08
CA GLN A 463 50.46 9.52 -3.48
C GLN A 463 50.15 11.02 -3.37
N LEU A 464 51.10 11.83 -2.90
CA LEU A 464 50.90 13.27 -2.78
C LEU A 464 50.66 13.93 -4.15
N GLU A 465 51.41 13.55 -5.18
CA GLU A 465 51.22 14.03 -6.56
C GLU A 465 49.84 13.62 -7.10
N TRP A 466 49.43 12.37 -6.86
CA TRP A 466 48.12 11.88 -7.29
C TRP A 466 46.95 12.73 -6.76
N TYR A 467 47.04 13.18 -5.51
CA TYR A 467 46.01 13.99 -4.85
C TYR A 467 46.27 15.51 -4.92
N GLY A 468 47.31 15.96 -5.63
CA GLY A 468 47.65 17.39 -5.75
C GLY A 468 48.12 18.03 -4.43
N MET A 469 48.73 17.24 -3.54
CA MET A 469 49.24 17.64 -2.22
C MET A 469 50.77 17.82 -2.20
N GLU A 470 51.35 18.20 -3.33
CA GLU A 470 52.79 18.42 -3.52
C GLU A 470 53.32 19.76 -2.95
N ASP A 471 54.57 20.11 -3.27
CA ASP A 471 55.28 21.27 -2.71
C ASP A 471 54.48 22.58 -2.81
N GLY A 472 54.20 23.19 -1.65
CA GLY A 472 53.43 24.43 -1.54
C GLY A 472 51.98 24.25 -1.10
N TRP A 473 51.49 23.01 -1.04
CA TRP A 473 50.21 22.69 -0.43
C TRP A 473 50.23 22.97 1.08
N ASP A 474 49.18 23.60 1.61
CA ASP A 474 49.05 23.94 3.03
C ASP A 474 47.78 23.31 3.62
N ALA A 475 47.97 22.39 4.57
CA ALA A 475 46.89 21.72 5.31
C ALA A 475 45.93 22.67 6.02
N LYS A 476 46.36 23.91 6.30
CA LYS A 476 45.53 24.94 6.95
C LYS A 476 44.86 25.89 5.95
N ALA A 477 45.23 25.84 4.67
CA ALA A 477 44.71 26.74 3.66
C ALA A 477 43.19 26.59 3.52
N PHE A 478 42.53 27.74 3.41
CA PHE A 478 41.13 27.86 3.06
C PHE A 478 40.87 29.29 2.58
N ASP A 479 40.44 29.46 1.34
CA ASP A 479 39.98 30.76 0.82
C ASP A 479 38.46 30.78 0.69
N LYS A 480 37.82 31.60 1.51
CA LYS A 480 36.36 31.78 1.45
C LYS A 480 35.90 32.54 0.20
N ASN A 481 36.77 33.34 -0.42
CA ASN A 481 36.39 34.13 -1.59
C ASN A 481 36.22 33.21 -2.80
N GLU A 482 37.15 32.27 -3.00
CA GLU A 482 37.07 31.25 -4.03
C GLU A 482 35.77 30.43 -3.93
N VAL A 483 35.42 29.96 -2.73
CA VAL A 483 34.16 29.25 -2.51
C VAL A 483 32.94 30.16 -2.74
N ASN A 484 33.00 31.43 -2.34
CA ASN A 484 31.90 32.36 -2.61
C ASN A 484 31.72 32.65 -4.10
N GLU A 485 32.80 32.72 -4.89
CA GLU A 485 32.73 32.87 -6.34
C GLU A 485 32.05 31.65 -6.99
N LEU A 486 32.34 30.44 -6.52
CA LEU A 486 31.64 29.21 -6.95
C LEU A 486 30.13 29.27 -6.64
N LEU A 487 29.78 29.84 -5.48
CA LEU A 487 28.38 30.07 -5.08
C LEU A 487 27.72 31.27 -5.78
N GLY A 488 28.41 31.94 -6.72
CA GLY A 488 27.89 33.05 -7.53
C GLY A 488 27.82 34.41 -6.82
N LEU A 489 28.72 34.68 -5.87
CA LEU A 489 28.79 35.95 -5.10
C LEU A 489 29.84 36.96 -5.58
#